data_AF-A0A547L5X1-F1
#
_entry.id   AF-A0A547L5X1-F1
#
_cell.length_a   1.000
_cell.length_b   1.000
_cell.length_c   1.000
_cell.angle_alpha   90.00
_cell.angle_beta   90.00
_cell.angle_gamma   90.00
#
_symmetry.space_group_name_H-M   'P 1'
#
loop_
_entity.id
_entity.type
_entity.pdbx_description
1 polymer ?
#
loop_
_entity_poly.entity_id
_entity_poly.type
_entity_poly.pdbx_seq_one_letter_code
_entity_poly.pdbx_strand_id
1 'polypeptide(L)'
;MGDQKGRGQRSPPADKELSYERDGRDAYGENNKSKRKAIPLFKARSNRQGRHGAKIAVAGMTGELRDADEAKLQAADFKASTPWKTKSPDIPLGDYLKRKRKG
;
A
#
# COMPACT_ATOMS: atom_id res chain seq x y z
N MET A 1 8.94 30.79 9.66
CA MET A 1 9.34 31.16 8.29
C MET A 1 10.80 30.76 8.14
N GLY A 2 11.07 29.67 7.41
CA GLY A 2 12.34 28.95 7.50
C GLY A 2 13.50 29.60 6.75
N ASP A 3 14.72 29.41 7.28
CA ASP A 3 16.03 29.74 6.70
C ASP A 3 16.26 29.08 5.32
N GLN A 4 15.56 29.56 4.30
CA GLN A 4 15.84 29.15 2.93
C GLN A 4 17.04 29.95 2.42
N LYS A 5 18.23 29.37 2.59
CA LYS A 5 19.46 29.89 2.00
C LYS A 5 19.30 30.02 0.47
N GLY A 6 19.60 31.20 -0.08
CA GLY A 6 19.57 31.44 -1.53
C GLY A 6 20.52 30.52 -2.29
N ARG A 7 20.34 30.36 -3.61
CA ARG A 7 21.10 29.40 -4.43
C ARG A 7 22.63 29.52 -4.30
N GLY A 8 23.18 30.71 -4.05
CA GLY A 8 24.62 30.92 -3.85
C GLY A 8 25.17 30.49 -2.48
N GLN A 9 24.30 30.18 -1.52
CA GLN A 9 24.63 29.73 -0.16
C GLN A 9 24.35 28.23 0.05
N ARG A 10 23.88 27.54 -1.00
CA ARG A 10 23.66 26.10 -1.00
C ARG A 10 24.88 25.39 -1.59
N SER A 11 25.30 24.32 -0.92
CA SER A 11 26.37 23.46 -1.40
C SER A 11 25.76 22.36 -2.28
N PRO A 12 26.18 22.18 -3.55
CA PRO A 12 25.63 21.14 -4.40
C PRO A 12 25.71 19.72 -3.79
N PRO A 13 26.80 19.33 -3.09
CA PRO A 13 26.82 18.09 -2.30
C PRO A 13 25.71 18.00 -1.25
N ALA A 14 25.49 19.05 -0.45
CA ALA A 14 24.46 19.06 0.58
C ALA A 14 23.04 19.01 0.00
N ASP A 15 22.79 19.72 -1.10
CA ASP A 15 21.51 19.66 -1.82
C ASP A 15 21.23 18.25 -2.36
N LYS A 16 22.28 17.54 -2.81
CA LYS A 16 22.19 16.17 -3.30
C LYS A 16 21.88 15.17 -2.18
N GLU A 17 22.51 15.32 -1.02
CA GLU A 17 22.21 14.51 0.17
C GLU A 17 20.76 14.72 0.63
N LEU A 18 20.33 15.98 0.75
CA LEU A 18 18.94 16.32 1.06
C LEU A 18 17.97 15.73 0.03
N SER A 19 18.33 15.73 -1.25
CA SER A 19 17.51 15.09 -2.28
C SER A 19 17.43 13.58 -2.10
N TYR A 20 18.50 12.90 -1.70
CA TYR A 20 18.46 11.45 -1.46
C TYR A 20 17.58 11.06 -0.27
N GLU A 21 17.51 11.92 0.74
CA GLU A 21 16.68 11.71 1.94
C GLU A 21 15.21 12.09 1.71
N ARG A 22 14.96 13.19 0.98
CA ARG A 22 13.63 13.81 0.89
C ARG A 22 12.87 13.53 -0.40
N ASP A 23 13.55 13.27 -1.53
CA ASP A 23 12.85 12.94 -2.78
C ASP A 23 12.24 11.54 -2.68
N GLY A 24 10.91 11.46 -2.65
CA GLY A 24 10.16 10.22 -2.56
C GLY A 24 9.98 9.56 -3.93
N ARG A 25 10.24 8.26 -4.02
CA ARG A 25 9.95 7.45 -5.20
C ARG A 25 9.08 6.27 -4.85
N ASP A 26 8.15 5.96 -5.72
CA ASP A 26 7.37 4.74 -5.57
C ASP A 26 8.22 3.49 -5.83
N ALA A 27 7.95 2.44 -5.07
CA ALA A 27 8.75 1.22 -5.07
C ALA A 27 8.01 -0.01 -5.64
N TYR A 28 6.93 0.20 -6.40
CA TYR A 28 6.07 -0.91 -6.85
C TYR A 28 6.72 -1.82 -7.92
N GLY A 29 7.83 -1.39 -8.53
CA GLY A 29 8.56 -2.17 -9.55
C GLY A 29 7.84 -2.30 -10.90
N GLU A 30 6.59 -1.85 -11.00
CA GLU A 30 5.78 -1.86 -12.22
C GLU A 30 5.78 -0.50 -12.92
N ASN A 31 5.41 -0.49 -14.20
CA ASN A 31 5.19 0.77 -14.92
C ASN A 31 4.03 1.58 -14.31
N ASN A 32 4.01 2.89 -14.58
CA ASN A 32 3.03 3.81 -13.99
C ASN A 32 1.57 3.48 -14.34
N LYS A 33 1.31 2.98 -15.55
CA LYS A 33 -0.05 2.64 -15.97
C LYS A 33 -0.55 1.36 -15.27
N SER A 34 0.32 0.37 -15.09
CA SER A 34 0.01 -0.90 -14.44
C SER A 34 -0.39 -0.68 -12.97
N LYS A 35 0.46 -0.05 -12.15
CA LYS A 35 0.15 0.16 -10.72
C LYS A 35 -1.12 0.98 -10.51
N ARG A 36 -1.38 1.99 -11.36
CA ARG A 36 -2.59 2.84 -11.28
C ARG A 36 -3.88 2.03 -11.49
N LYS A 37 -3.84 0.99 -12.31
CA LYS A 37 -5.00 0.10 -12.57
C LYS A 37 -5.04 -1.09 -11.62
N ALA A 38 -3.87 -1.64 -11.28
CA ALA A 38 -3.73 -2.84 -10.46
C ALA A 38 -4.19 -2.60 -9.01
N ILE A 39 -3.72 -1.52 -8.35
CA ILE A 39 -4.03 -1.29 -6.93
C ILE A 39 -5.55 -1.18 -6.69
N PRO A 40 -6.32 -0.38 -7.44
CA PRO A 40 -7.77 -0.36 -7.29
C PRO A 40 -8.42 -1.72 -7.57
N LEU A 41 -7.93 -2.46 -8.58
CA LEU A 41 -8.46 -3.77 -8.94
C LEU A 41 -8.29 -4.79 -7.81
N PHE A 42 -7.09 -4.90 -7.23
CA PHE A 42 -6.81 -5.83 -6.14
C PHE A 42 -7.64 -5.50 -4.90
N LYS A 43 -7.76 -4.23 -4.52
CA LYS A 43 -8.65 -3.78 -3.45
C LYS A 43 -10.11 -4.16 -3.71
N ALA A 44 -10.61 -3.89 -4.91
CA ALA A 44 -12.00 -4.20 -5.28
C ALA A 44 -12.27 -5.70 -5.31
N ARG A 45 -11.28 -6.53 -5.68
CA ARG A 45 -11.39 -7.99 -5.64
C ARG A 45 -11.46 -8.50 -4.20
N SER A 46 -10.56 -8.04 -3.32
CA SER A 46 -10.58 -8.36 -1.88
C SER A 46 -11.93 -8.04 -1.25
N ASN A 47 -12.42 -6.81 -1.45
CA ASN A 47 -13.69 -6.38 -0.86
C ASN A 47 -14.88 -7.17 -1.40
N ARG A 48 -14.87 -7.58 -2.67
CA ARG A 48 -15.91 -8.45 -3.23
C ARG A 48 -15.87 -9.84 -2.61
N GLN A 49 -14.68 -10.42 -2.44
CA GLN A 49 -14.52 -11.72 -1.80
C GLN A 49 -14.94 -11.70 -0.33
N GLY A 50 -14.56 -10.66 0.43
CA GLY A 50 -15.00 -10.47 1.80
C GLY A 50 -16.53 -10.34 1.90
N ARG A 51 -17.14 -9.43 1.12
CA ARG A 51 -18.61 -9.29 1.10
C ARG A 51 -19.34 -10.58 0.72
N HIS A 52 -18.81 -11.32 -0.25
CA HIS A 52 -19.37 -12.60 -0.65
C HIS A 52 -19.26 -13.64 0.48
N GLY A 53 -18.10 -13.72 1.15
CA GLY A 53 -17.89 -14.60 2.30
C GLY A 53 -18.82 -14.26 3.47
N ALA A 54 -18.96 -12.98 3.79
CA ALA A 54 -19.87 -12.52 4.83
C ALA A 54 -21.33 -12.85 4.49
N LYS A 55 -21.76 -12.63 3.23
CA LYS A 55 -23.10 -12.99 2.78
C LYS A 55 -23.39 -14.49 2.94
N ILE A 56 -22.42 -15.34 2.60
CA ILE A 56 -22.55 -16.80 2.79
C ILE A 56 -22.63 -17.15 4.28
N ALA A 57 -21.77 -16.54 5.12
CA ALA A 57 -21.77 -16.78 6.56
C ALA A 57 -23.15 -16.45 7.16
N VAL A 58 -23.67 -15.25 6.87
CA VAL A 58 -24.99 -14.79 7.34
C VAL A 58 -26.12 -15.67 6.80
N ALA A 59 -26.10 -16.04 5.52
CA ALA A 59 -27.15 -16.89 4.94
C ALA A 59 -27.18 -18.32 5.53
N GLY A 60 -26.04 -18.80 6.06
CA GLY A 60 -25.94 -20.10 6.71
C GLY A 60 -26.25 -20.09 8.21
N MET A 61 -26.37 -18.92 8.84
CA MET A 61 -26.70 -18.82 10.26
C MET A 61 -28.15 -19.26 10.47
N THR A 62 -28.34 -20.19 11.42
CA THR A 62 -29.67 -20.68 11.82
C THR A 62 -29.75 -20.69 13.34
N GLY A 63 -30.63 -19.85 13.89
CA GLY A 63 -30.74 -19.66 15.34
C GLY A 63 -29.61 -18.81 15.90
N GLU A 64 -29.06 -19.21 17.05
CA GLU A 64 -28.01 -18.49 17.76
C GLU A 64 -26.68 -18.48 17.00
N LEU A 65 -25.90 -17.40 17.19
CA LEU A 65 -24.58 -17.25 16.62
C LEU A 65 -23.64 -18.32 17.21
N ARG A 66 -23.06 -19.15 16.33
CA ARG A 66 -22.08 -20.17 16.72
C ARG A 66 -20.68 -19.67 16.44
N ASP A 67 -19.69 -20.20 17.17
CA ASP A 67 -18.27 -19.91 16.95
C ASP A 67 -17.83 -20.11 15.50
N ALA A 68 -18.40 -21.13 14.83
CA ALA A 68 -18.13 -21.40 13.41
C ALA A 68 -18.61 -20.28 12.48
N ASP A 69 -19.66 -19.57 12.83
CA ASP A 69 -20.20 -18.47 12.04
C ASP A 69 -19.41 -17.18 12.29
N GLU A 70 -18.97 -16.95 13.53
CA GLU A 70 -18.02 -15.88 13.85
C GLU A 70 -16.69 -16.06 13.11
N ALA A 71 -16.13 -17.27 13.11
CA ALA A 71 -14.90 -17.58 12.39
C ALA A 71 -15.02 -17.32 10.87
N LYS A 72 -16.17 -17.63 10.26
CA LYS A 72 -16.43 -17.33 8.84
C LYS A 72 -16.50 -15.82 8.58
N LEU A 73 -17.13 -15.06 9.48
CA LEU A 73 -17.20 -13.59 9.39
C LEU A 73 -15.79 -12.98 9.53
N GLN A 74 -15.02 -13.40 10.53
CA GLN A 74 -13.63 -12.95 10.71
C GLN A 74 -12.77 -13.28 9.49
N ALA A 75 -12.92 -14.48 8.89
CA ALA A 75 -12.22 -14.84 7.66
C ALA A 75 -12.64 -13.98 6.46
N ALA A 76 -13.91 -13.56 6.39
CA ALA A 76 -14.41 -12.65 5.37
C ALA A 76 -13.84 -11.23 5.53
N ASP A 77 -13.79 -10.73 6.76
CA ASP A 77 -13.21 -9.42 7.10
C ASP A 77 -11.71 -9.38 6.88
N PHE A 78 -11.01 -10.46 7.22
CA PHE A 78 -9.58 -10.62 6.91
C PHE A 78 -9.35 -10.49 5.40
N LYS A 79 -10.11 -11.23 4.57
CA LYS A 79 -9.99 -11.12 3.11
C LYS A 79 -10.26 -9.71 2.59
N ALA A 80 -11.22 -8.98 3.16
CA ALA A 80 -11.49 -7.60 2.76
C ALA A 80 -10.34 -6.64 3.15
N SER A 81 -9.76 -6.82 4.33
CA SER A 81 -8.72 -5.95 4.89
C SER A 81 -7.31 -6.24 4.36
N THR A 82 -7.07 -7.43 3.79
CA THR A 82 -5.75 -7.84 3.27
C THR A 82 -5.73 -8.02 1.74
N PRO A 83 -5.88 -6.96 0.93
CA PRO A 83 -5.69 -7.09 -0.50
C PRO A 83 -4.25 -7.42 -0.85
N TRP A 84 -4.08 -8.28 -1.86
CA TRP A 84 -2.78 -8.69 -2.38
C TRP A 84 -1.84 -7.53 -2.71
N LYS A 85 -2.40 -6.42 -3.22
CA LYS A 85 -1.66 -5.17 -3.44
C LYS A 85 -2.41 -3.99 -2.86
N THR A 86 -1.68 -3.19 -2.09
CA THR A 86 -2.12 -1.95 -1.46
C THR A 86 -1.23 -0.80 -1.89
N LYS A 87 -1.63 0.43 -1.54
CA LYS A 87 -0.70 1.56 -1.60
C LYS A 87 0.29 1.42 -0.45
N SER A 88 1.58 1.49 -0.76
CA SER A 88 2.64 1.75 0.21
C SER A 88 3.05 3.22 0.14
N PRO A 89 3.58 3.79 1.23
CA PRO A 89 4.30 5.06 1.18
C PRO A 89 5.45 5.00 0.16
N ASP A 90 5.78 6.16 -0.39
CA ASP A 90 6.98 6.30 -1.22
C ASP A 90 8.24 6.12 -0.34
N ILE A 91 9.32 5.63 -0.95
CA ILE A 91 10.61 5.44 -0.28
C ILE A 91 11.59 6.56 -0.66
N PRO A 92 12.58 6.87 0.19
CA PRO A 92 13.62 7.83 -0.16
C PRO A 92 14.37 7.43 -1.44
N LEU A 93 14.73 8.42 -2.27
CA LEU A 93 15.45 8.22 -3.51
C LEU A 93 16.75 7.44 -3.31
N GLY A 94 17.47 7.69 -2.20
CA GLY A 94 18.68 6.94 -1.86
C GLY A 94 18.42 5.44 -1.74
N ASP A 95 17.32 5.04 -1.09
CA ASP A 95 16.97 3.64 -0.91
C ASP A 95 16.40 3.00 -2.17
N TYR A 96 15.65 3.77 -2.97
CA TYR A 96 15.22 3.36 -4.30
C TYR A 96 16.41 3.01 -5.20
N LEU A 97 17.44 3.87 -5.22
CA LEU A 97 18.66 3.63 -6.00
C LEU A 97 19.44 2.42 -5.49
N LYS A 98 19.54 2.21 -4.18
CA LYS A 98 20.16 1.00 -3.60
C LYS A 98 19.44 -0.27 -4.05
N ARG A 99 18.10 -0.28 -4.08
CA ARG A 99 17.30 -1.42 -4.59
C ARG A 99 17.56 -1.67 -6.06
N LYS A 100 17.59 -0.61 -6.89
CA LYS A 100 17.83 -0.73 -8.33
C LYS A 100 19.24 -1.25 -8.67
N ARG A 101 20.25 -1.00 -7.83
CA ARG A 101 21.62 -1.52 -8.04
C ARG A 101 21.78 -3.00 -7.65
N LYS A 102 20.86 -3.54 -6.83
CA LYS A 102 20.90 -4.93 -6.35
C LYS A 102 20.14 -5.91 -7.23
N GLY A 103 19.26 -5.42 -8.10
CA GLY A 103 18.52 -6.22 -9.09
C GLY A 103 19.05 -5.96 -10.49
#